data_AF-A0A7C3GAG4-F1
#
_entry.id   AF-A0A7C3GAG4-F1
#
_cell.length_a   1.000
_cell.length_b   1.000
_cell.length_c   1.000
_cell.angle_alpha   90.00
_cell.angle_beta   90.00
_cell.angle_gamma   90.00
#
_symmetry.space_group_name_H-M   'P 1'
#
loop_
_entity.id
_entity.type
_entity.pdbx_description
1 polymer ?
#
loop_
_entity_poly.entity_id
_entity_poly.type
_entity_poly.pdbx_seq_one_letter_code
_entity_poly.pdbx_strand_id
1 'polypeptide(L)'
;MLRLSRKWLVAGIAGLLLAVLFSGIWGNPAVVTSQQGENMPDADTQSAFAQAGCTGCHTIPGIPNAFGQVGPDLSAIGSAAASRVDGLDAEAYIRQSIQDPSAFIAPECPNGACPENVMPPNMGERLGAENLELVVNYLLTLQGEGVVTAAYELDPIKIIRPAETANTPFAEPPKTYEDAKVLLGKYLFFDPRLSADATVSCATCHNPDLAFTEGSALSQGYTGTGYFRNTPTLMNSAFYDRLYWDGRMDGSDMPTLVRDHITEAHFMANDGRLMTERIKQVPEYVKLFEDAWGSGPSFGGILKSITAYVQSLNTGATPYDLYMAGDKSALSEDAIAGLELFDANCATCHSGNLFTDGEFYATGVPENGNIWAEPLRHITFRRFTRQLGVPNYRNLVADPGLFALTKADEDMGVFRT
;
A
#
# COMPACT_ATOMS: atom_id res chain seq x y z
N MET A 1 30.50 68.33 6.76
CA MET A 1 31.89 68.75 6.53
C MET A 1 32.76 67.49 6.48
N LEU A 2 33.49 67.30 5.36
CA LEU A 2 34.67 66.42 5.11
C LEU A 2 34.50 64.91 5.47
N ARG A 3 34.28 63.94 4.56
CA ARG A 3 34.95 63.50 3.31
C ARG A 3 36.47 63.31 3.42
N LEU A 4 36.93 62.06 3.25
CA LEU A 4 38.19 61.54 2.64
C LEU A 4 38.18 60.00 2.84
N SER A 5 37.86 59.11 1.89
CA SER A 5 38.51 58.72 0.62
C SER A 5 39.95 58.20 0.74
N ARG A 6 40.19 56.91 0.43
CA ARG A 6 41.07 56.46 -0.68
C ARG A 6 41.11 54.92 -0.82
N LYS A 7 40.71 54.47 -2.02
CA LYS A 7 41.11 53.21 -2.68
C LYS A 7 42.59 53.27 -3.09
N TRP A 8 43.27 52.13 -3.27
CA TRP A 8 44.40 51.75 -4.18
C TRP A 8 44.87 50.36 -3.67
N LEU A 9 45.32 49.34 -4.42
CA LEU A 9 45.39 49.00 -5.84
C LEU A 9 45.85 47.51 -5.95
N VAL A 10 45.18 46.74 -6.79
CA VAL A 10 45.63 45.68 -7.73
C VAL A 10 47.12 45.28 -7.78
N ALA A 11 47.40 43.96 -7.71
CA ALA A 11 48.33 43.15 -8.55
C ALA A 11 48.18 41.67 -8.11
N GLY A 12 48.01 40.62 -8.92
CA GLY A 12 48.38 40.36 -10.31
C GLY A 12 49.58 39.39 -10.36
N ILE A 13 49.47 38.32 -11.19
CA ILE A 13 50.46 37.27 -11.57
C ILE A 13 50.22 35.93 -10.82
N ALA A 14 49.63 34.86 -11.38
CA ALA A 14 49.85 34.12 -12.64
C ALA A 14 51.10 33.22 -12.65
N GLY A 15 50.87 31.92 -12.40
CA GLY A 15 51.50 30.78 -13.08
C GLY A 15 52.87 30.30 -12.60
N LEU A 16 52.93 29.06 -12.11
CA LEU A 16 53.75 28.03 -12.75
C LEU A 16 53.29 26.62 -12.35
N LEU A 17 53.15 25.79 -13.38
CA LEU A 17 52.89 24.36 -13.37
C LEU A 17 54.07 23.58 -12.76
N LEU A 18 53.78 22.60 -11.91
CA LEU A 18 54.59 21.40 -11.80
C LEU A 18 53.69 20.19 -11.52
N ALA A 19 53.54 19.35 -12.54
CA ALA A 19 52.93 18.04 -12.46
C ALA A 19 53.87 17.08 -11.74
N VAL A 20 53.39 16.41 -10.70
CA VAL A 20 54.03 15.22 -10.13
C VAL A 20 53.00 14.09 -10.18
N LEU A 21 53.38 13.06 -10.94
CA LEU A 21 52.67 11.81 -11.14
C LEU A 21 52.63 11.01 -9.84
N PHE A 22 51.43 10.71 -9.35
CA PHE A 22 51.17 9.57 -8.48
C PHE A 22 50.10 8.69 -9.13
N SER A 23 50.58 7.68 -9.84
CA SER A 23 49.84 6.49 -10.22
C SER A 23 49.63 5.62 -8.99
N GLY A 24 48.38 5.30 -8.65
CA GLY A 24 48.09 4.32 -7.61
C GLY A 24 46.65 4.37 -7.10
N ILE A 25 45.80 3.51 -7.67
CA ILE A 25 44.64 2.90 -7.02
C ILE A 25 43.53 3.90 -6.60
N TRP A 26 42.69 4.28 -7.56
CA TRP A 26 41.32 4.72 -7.30
C TRP A 26 40.38 3.74 -8.02
N GLY A 27 40.00 2.68 -7.30
CA GLY A 27 38.71 2.06 -7.56
C GLY A 27 37.63 3.05 -7.12
N ASN A 28 36.61 3.24 -7.95
CA ASN A 28 35.40 3.95 -7.54
C ASN A 28 34.91 3.34 -6.20
N PRO A 29 34.58 4.14 -5.17
CA PRO A 29 33.80 3.63 -4.07
C PRO A 29 32.46 3.17 -4.66
N ALA A 30 32.19 1.88 -4.49
CA ALA A 30 30.94 1.26 -4.87
C ALA A 30 29.79 2.11 -4.34
N VAL A 31 28.87 2.47 -5.24
CA VAL A 31 27.51 2.83 -4.84
C VAL A 31 27.03 1.68 -3.96
N VAL A 32 26.78 1.97 -2.69
CA VAL A 32 26.09 1.03 -1.81
C VAL A 32 24.64 1.01 -2.28
N THR A 33 24.39 0.21 -3.31
CA THR A 33 23.04 -0.28 -3.61
C THR A 33 22.65 -1.10 -2.40
N SER A 34 21.67 -0.63 -1.63
CA SER A 34 20.89 -1.49 -0.74
C SER A 34 20.59 -2.77 -1.50
N GLN A 35 20.92 -3.93 -0.92
CA GLN A 35 20.71 -5.22 -1.55
C GLN A 35 19.26 -5.32 -2.06
N GLN A 36 19.09 -5.15 -3.37
CA GLN A 36 17.91 -5.58 -4.09
C GLN A 36 17.83 -7.08 -3.83
N GLY A 37 16.71 -7.53 -3.24
CA GLY A 37 16.48 -8.95 -3.01
C GLY A 37 16.79 -9.70 -4.30
N GLU A 38 17.69 -10.68 -4.20
CA GLU A 38 18.11 -11.51 -5.32
C GLU A 38 16.83 -12.05 -5.99
N ASN A 39 16.56 -11.64 -7.24
CA ASN A 39 15.43 -12.00 -8.11
C ASN A 39 14.28 -10.99 -8.32
N MET A 40 14.43 -9.71 -7.94
CA MET A 40 13.51 -8.65 -8.39
C MET A 40 13.77 -8.27 -9.87
N PRO A 41 12.75 -8.33 -10.77
CA PRO A 41 12.87 -7.91 -12.16
C PRO A 41 13.05 -6.39 -12.27
N ASP A 42 13.69 -5.93 -13.35
CA ASP A 42 13.77 -4.50 -13.66
C ASP A 42 12.39 -3.87 -13.96
N ALA A 43 12.34 -2.54 -13.98
CA ALA A 43 11.11 -1.78 -14.14
C ALA A 43 10.41 -2.03 -15.49
N ASP A 44 11.18 -2.29 -16.56
CA ASP A 44 10.64 -2.53 -17.90
C ASP A 44 9.94 -3.90 -17.94
N THR A 45 10.57 -4.90 -17.33
CA THR A 45 9.99 -6.23 -17.14
C THR A 45 8.72 -6.16 -16.29
N GLN A 46 8.73 -5.43 -15.17
CA GLN A 46 7.52 -5.22 -14.35
C GLN A 46 6.39 -4.55 -15.15
N SER A 47 6.72 -3.55 -15.96
CA SER A 47 5.76 -2.86 -16.82
C SER A 47 5.14 -3.78 -17.87
N ALA A 48 5.94 -4.66 -18.49
CA ALA A 48 5.47 -5.63 -19.48
C ALA A 48 4.38 -6.57 -18.92
N PHE A 49 4.55 -7.06 -17.68
CA PHE A 49 3.54 -7.89 -17.02
C PHE A 49 2.27 -7.10 -16.66
N ALA A 50 2.41 -5.85 -16.20
CA ALA A 50 1.28 -5.01 -15.84
C ALA A 50 0.44 -4.60 -17.07
N GLN A 51 1.09 -4.19 -18.15
CA GLN A 51 0.44 -3.75 -19.39
C GLN A 51 -0.39 -4.87 -20.04
N ALA A 52 0.09 -6.11 -19.92
CA ALA A 52 -0.57 -7.30 -20.44
C ALA A 52 -1.71 -7.82 -19.55
N GLY A 53 -1.85 -7.29 -18.33
CA GLY A 53 -2.83 -7.75 -17.34
C GLY A 53 -2.51 -9.10 -16.73
N CYS A 54 -1.25 -9.57 -16.84
CA CYS A 54 -0.84 -10.87 -16.29
C CYS A 54 -1.02 -10.95 -14.77
N THR A 55 -0.77 -9.82 -14.08
CA THR A 55 -0.80 -9.73 -12.62
C THR A 55 -2.17 -10.01 -12.00
N GLY A 56 -3.26 -9.70 -12.72
CA GLY A 56 -4.63 -9.98 -12.27
C GLY A 56 -5.01 -11.46 -12.39
N CYS A 57 -4.29 -12.25 -13.20
CA CYS A 57 -4.64 -13.64 -13.48
C CYS A 57 -3.66 -14.65 -12.86
N HIS A 58 -2.38 -14.30 -12.74
CA HIS A 58 -1.32 -15.19 -12.27
C HIS A 58 -0.65 -14.70 -11.00
N THR A 59 -0.19 -15.66 -10.20
CA THR A 59 0.84 -15.42 -9.18
C THR A 59 2.21 -15.38 -9.86
N ILE A 60 2.94 -14.27 -9.72
CA ILE A 60 4.26 -14.11 -10.34
C ILE A 60 5.19 -13.46 -9.30
N PRO A 61 6.11 -14.23 -8.68
CA PRO A 61 7.06 -13.67 -7.72
C PRO A 61 7.84 -12.51 -8.32
N GLY A 62 8.17 -11.51 -7.50
CA GLY A 62 8.94 -10.33 -7.93
C GLY A 62 8.18 -9.33 -8.82
N ILE A 63 7.00 -9.67 -9.35
CA ILE A 63 6.14 -8.73 -10.08
C ILE A 63 5.12 -8.13 -9.13
N PRO A 64 5.10 -6.79 -8.94
CA PRO A 64 4.16 -6.14 -8.04
C PRO A 64 2.69 -6.47 -8.37
N ASN A 65 1.90 -6.78 -7.34
CA ASN A 65 0.47 -7.09 -7.44
C ASN A 65 0.11 -8.34 -8.27
N ALA A 66 1.08 -9.19 -8.61
CA ALA A 66 0.83 -10.44 -9.33
C ALA A 66 0.46 -11.57 -8.36
N PHE A 67 -0.80 -11.55 -7.89
CA PHE A 67 -1.38 -12.57 -6.99
C PHE A 67 -2.65 -13.20 -7.57
N GLY A 68 -2.82 -13.12 -8.90
CA GLY A 68 -4.00 -13.65 -9.56
C GLY A 68 -4.09 -15.16 -9.41
N GLN A 69 -5.31 -15.67 -9.20
CA GLN A 69 -5.59 -17.10 -9.00
C GLN A 69 -6.45 -17.71 -10.11
N VAL A 70 -6.59 -16.99 -11.23
CA VAL A 70 -7.39 -17.40 -12.38
C VAL A 70 -6.60 -18.36 -13.27
N GLY A 71 -5.32 -18.05 -13.50
CA GLY A 71 -4.36 -18.87 -14.21
C GLY A 71 -3.44 -19.66 -13.25
N PRO A 72 -2.54 -20.49 -13.80
CA PRO A 72 -1.57 -21.23 -13.00
C PRO A 72 -0.63 -20.28 -12.23
N ASP A 73 -0.15 -20.73 -11.08
CA ASP A 73 0.95 -20.09 -10.36
C ASP A 73 2.25 -20.24 -11.18
N LEU A 74 2.90 -19.12 -11.48
CA LEU A 74 4.09 -19.08 -12.33
C LEU A 74 5.41 -19.09 -11.55
N SER A 75 5.36 -19.19 -10.22
CA SER A 75 6.56 -19.16 -9.34
C SER A 75 7.61 -20.22 -9.66
N ALA A 76 7.21 -21.32 -10.28
CA ALA A 76 8.09 -22.42 -10.71
C ALA A 76 8.02 -22.70 -12.22
N ILE A 77 7.53 -21.76 -13.03
CA ILE A 77 7.27 -22.06 -14.45
C ILE A 77 8.55 -22.36 -15.23
N GLY A 78 9.67 -21.75 -14.87
CA GLY A 78 10.96 -21.96 -15.52
C GLY A 78 11.48 -23.40 -15.38
N SER A 79 11.20 -24.08 -14.27
CA SER A 79 11.53 -25.50 -14.07
C SER A 79 10.43 -26.43 -14.58
N ALA A 80 9.16 -26.04 -14.43
CA ALA A 80 8.03 -26.88 -14.81
C ALA A 80 7.82 -26.97 -16.33
N ALA A 81 8.04 -25.88 -17.08
CA ALA A 81 7.66 -25.74 -18.49
C ALA A 81 8.24 -26.84 -19.40
N ALA A 82 9.52 -27.18 -19.27
CA ALA A 82 10.18 -28.19 -20.11
C ALA A 82 9.61 -29.61 -19.96
N SER A 83 8.85 -29.88 -18.89
CA SER A 83 8.23 -31.19 -18.63
C SER A 83 6.76 -31.28 -19.03
N ARG A 84 6.16 -30.16 -19.50
CA ARG A 84 4.72 -30.09 -19.81
C ARG A 84 4.37 -30.71 -21.17
N VAL A 85 5.29 -30.66 -22.13
CA VAL A 85 5.08 -31.16 -23.51
C VAL A 85 6.33 -31.88 -23.98
N ASP A 86 6.17 -33.15 -24.36
CA ASP A 86 7.28 -33.98 -24.85
C ASP A 86 7.95 -33.35 -26.08
N GLY A 87 9.26 -33.09 -25.97
CA GLY A 87 10.08 -32.56 -27.06
C GLY A 87 10.05 -31.04 -27.22
N LEU A 88 9.39 -30.29 -26.32
CA LEU A 88 9.41 -28.84 -26.28
C LEU A 88 10.23 -28.35 -25.08
N ASP A 89 11.17 -27.43 -25.30
CA ASP A 89 11.93 -26.83 -24.20
C ASP A 89 11.12 -25.78 -23.43
N ALA A 90 11.63 -25.35 -22.26
CA ALA A 90 10.93 -24.42 -21.38
C ALA A 90 10.65 -23.06 -22.06
N GLU A 91 11.61 -22.53 -22.82
CA GLU A 91 11.45 -21.24 -23.50
C GLU A 91 10.35 -21.33 -24.55
N ALA A 92 10.42 -22.34 -25.42
CA ALA A 92 9.44 -22.55 -26.47
C ALA A 92 8.04 -22.81 -25.90
N TYR A 93 7.93 -23.56 -24.80
CA TYR A 93 6.66 -23.77 -24.11
C TYR A 93 6.07 -22.46 -23.56
N ILE A 94 6.86 -21.68 -22.81
CA ILE A 94 6.39 -20.41 -22.21
C ILE A 94 5.98 -19.44 -23.32
N ARG A 95 6.83 -19.27 -24.32
CA ARG A 95 6.59 -18.38 -25.46
C ARG A 95 5.33 -18.76 -26.22
N GLN A 96 5.17 -20.04 -26.56
CA GLN A 96 3.99 -20.51 -27.28
C GLN A 96 2.74 -20.43 -26.42
N SER A 97 2.81 -20.66 -25.10
CA SER A 97 1.68 -20.48 -24.18
C SER A 97 1.20 -19.02 -24.10
N ILE A 98 2.07 -18.04 -24.39
CA ILE A 98 1.70 -16.62 -24.43
C ILE A 98 1.18 -16.23 -25.82
N GLN A 99 1.80 -16.74 -26.88
CA GLN A 99 1.45 -16.38 -28.26
C GLN A 99 0.19 -17.09 -28.76
N ASP A 100 -0.02 -18.33 -28.33
CA ASP A 100 -1.19 -19.15 -28.63
C ASP A 100 -1.70 -19.81 -27.33
N PRO A 101 -2.44 -19.05 -26.49
CA PRO A 101 -2.86 -19.54 -25.17
C PRO A 101 -3.78 -20.76 -25.17
N SER A 102 -4.38 -21.09 -26.33
CA SER A 102 -5.22 -22.28 -26.48
C SER A 102 -4.40 -23.51 -26.92
N ALA A 103 -3.12 -23.36 -27.28
CA ALA A 103 -2.25 -24.48 -27.64
C ALA A 103 -1.99 -25.43 -26.46
N PHE A 104 -1.83 -24.86 -25.26
CA PHE A 104 -1.54 -25.62 -24.05
C PHE A 104 -2.42 -25.14 -22.90
N ILE A 105 -3.20 -26.06 -22.33
CA ILE A 105 -3.93 -25.80 -21.10
C ILE A 105 -3.07 -26.31 -19.95
N ALA A 106 -2.68 -25.43 -19.05
CA ALA A 106 -1.93 -25.82 -17.86
C ALA A 106 -2.76 -26.81 -17.03
N PRO A 107 -2.16 -27.91 -16.53
CA PRO A 107 -2.91 -28.99 -15.90
C PRO A 107 -3.44 -28.62 -14.51
N GLU A 108 -2.87 -27.58 -13.87
CA GLU A 108 -3.18 -27.19 -12.50
C GLU A 108 -3.24 -25.67 -12.33
N CYS A 109 -4.35 -25.22 -11.76
CA CYS A 109 -4.61 -23.86 -11.29
C CYS A 109 -5.01 -23.92 -9.80
N PRO A 110 -4.95 -22.80 -9.04
CA PRO A 110 -5.22 -22.81 -7.60
C PRO A 110 -6.59 -23.41 -7.20
N ASN A 111 -7.57 -23.39 -8.10
CA ASN A 111 -8.94 -23.88 -7.86
C ASN A 111 -9.29 -25.15 -8.66
N GLY A 112 -8.31 -25.91 -9.16
CA GLY A 112 -8.51 -27.14 -9.92
C GLY A 112 -7.91 -27.09 -11.33
N ALA A 113 -8.60 -27.68 -12.31
CA ALA A 113 -8.15 -27.61 -13.71
C ALA A 113 -8.23 -26.17 -14.24
N CYS A 114 -7.24 -25.75 -15.03
CA CYS A 114 -7.25 -24.40 -15.58
C CYS A 114 -8.39 -24.19 -16.58
N PRO A 115 -9.11 -23.07 -16.50
CA PRO A 115 -10.24 -22.80 -17.39
C PRO A 115 -9.76 -22.50 -18.82
N GLU A 116 -10.42 -23.12 -19.80
CA GLU A 116 -10.11 -22.90 -21.22
C GLU A 116 -10.51 -21.50 -21.69
N ASN A 117 -9.76 -20.93 -22.64
CA ASN A 117 -10.08 -19.68 -23.34
C ASN A 117 -10.21 -18.44 -22.43
N VAL A 118 -9.64 -18.47 -21.23
CA VAL A 118 -9.63 -17.31 -20.32
C VAL A 118 -8.51 -16.33 -20.67
N MET A 119 -7.36 -16.83 -21.09
CA MET A 119 -6.28 -15.99 -21.59
C MET A 119 -6.64 -15.47 -23.00
N PRO A 120 -6.59 -14.14 -23.24
CA PRO A 120 -6.95 -13.56 -24.53
C PRO A 120 -6.19 -14.19 -25.70
N PRO A 121 -6.87 -14.60 -26.78
CA PRO A 121 -6.23 -15.32 -27.89
C PRO A 121 -5.23 -14.46 -28.68
N ASN A 122 -5.26 -13.14 -28.53
CA ASN A 122 -4.32 -12.21 -29.14
C ASN A 122 -3.25 -11.70 -28.16
N MET A 123 -2.93 -12.45 -27.10
CA MET A 123 -2.00 -11.99 -26.07
C MET A 123 -0.60 -11.67 -26.62
N GLY A 124 -0.06 -12.50 -27.52
CA GLY A 124 1.23 -12.21 -28.18
C GLY A 124 1.24 -10.87 -28.92
N GLU A 125 0.12 -10.49 -29.55
CA GLU A 125 -0.02 -9.19 -30.22
C GLU A 125 -0.17 -8.03 -29.24
N ARG A 126 -0.91 -8.24 -28.13
CA ARG A 126 -1.10 -7.24 -27.06
C ARG A 126 0.21 -6.91 -26.35
N LEU A 127 1.05 -7.91 -26.16
CA LEU A 127 2.34 -7.77 -25.50
C LEU A 127 3.34 -7.07 -26.44
N GLY A 128 3.37 -7.47 -27.71
CA GLY A 128 4.39 -7.03 -28.67
C GLY A 128 5.71 -7.79 -28.50
N ALA A 129 6.56 -7.77 -29.53
CA ALA A 129 7.75 -8.61 -29.58
C ALA A 129 8.77 -8.29 -28.46
N GLU A 130 8.97 -7.00 -28.13
CA GLU A 130 9.94 -6.56 -27.13
C GLU A 130 9.54 -7.00 -25.71
N ASN A 131 8.30 -6.71 -25.30
CA ASN A 131 7.78 -7.12 -23.99
C ASN A 131 7.64 -8.64 -23.87
N LEU A 132 7.41 -9.35 -24.98
CA LEU A 132 7.40 -10.81 -24.98
C LEU A 132 8.74 -11.39 -24.57
N GLU A 133 9.85 -10.84 -25.06
CA GLU A 133 11.18 -11.29 -24.65
C GLU A 133 11.43 -11.04 -23.16
N LEU A 134 11.06 -9.86 -22.65
CA LEU A 134 11.21 -9.54 -21.22
C LEU A 134 10.43 -10.52 -20.33
N VAL A 135 9.17 -10.77 -20.68
CA VAL A 135 8.31 -11.70 -19.94
C VAL A 135 8.86 -13.12 -20.00
N VAL A 136 9.20 -13.64 -21.20
CA VAL A 136 9.72 -15.01 -21.36
C VAL A 136 11.02 -15.19 -20.58
N ASN A 137 11.97 -14.26 -20.71
CA ASN A 137 13.25 -14.33 -20.01
C ASN A 137 13.07 -14.31 -18.50
N TYR A 138 12.17 -13.46 -17.99
CA TYR A 138 11.89 -13.44 -16.55
C TYR A 138 11.24 -14.73 -16.06
N LEU A 139 10.23 -15.25 -16.76
CA LEU A 139 9.55 -16.50 -16.39
C LEU A 139 10.51 -17.69 -16.38
N LEU A 140 11.52 -17.71 -17.25
CA LEU A 140 12.58 -18.72 -17.24
C LEU A 140 13.45 -18.69 -15.97
N THR A 141 13.56 -17.54 -15.31
CA THR A 141 14.29 -17.43 -14.04
C THR A 141 13.50 -18.00 -12.85
N LEU A 142 12.19 -18.22 -12.99
CA LEU A 142 11.32 -18.67 -11.90
C LEU A 142 11.41 -20.18 -11.71
N GLN A 143 12.29 -20.63 -10.82
CA GLN A 143 12.61 -22.05 -10.60
C GLN A 143 11.88 -22.69 -9.39
N GLY A 144 10.98 -21.95 -8.72
CA GLY A 144 10.21 -22.46 -7.58
C GLY A 144 10.84 -22.21 -6.20
N GLU A 145 12.01 -21.56 -6.13
CA GLU A 145 12.67 -21.18 -4.88
C GLU A 145 12.12 -19.87 -4.26
N GLY A 146 10.98 -19.39 -4.76
CA GLY A 146 10.44 -18.05 -4.49
C GLY A 146 9.12 -17.98 -3.74
N VAL A 147 8.68 -19.05 -3.07
CA VAL A 147 7.65 -18.91 -2.02
C VAL A 147 8.37 -19.02 -0.69
N VAL A 148 8.72 -17.88 -0.10
CA VAL A 148 9.00 -17.81 1.33
C VAL A 148 7.70 -18.15 2.08
N THR A 149 7.43 -19.44 2.26
CA THR A 149 6.71 -19.92 3.44
C THR A 149 7.69 -19.94 4.61
N ALA A 150 8.26 -18.79 4.95
CA ALA A 150 8.77 -18.60 6.28
C ALA A 150 7.53 -18.38 7.15
N ALA A 151 7.19 -19.38 7.98
CA ALA A 151 6.56 -19.04 9.24
C ALA A 151 7.47 -17.99 9.88
N TYR A 152 7.02 -16.73 9.92
CA TYR A 152 7.70 -15.70 10.68
C TYR A 152 7.54 -16.08 12.16
N GLU A 153 8.43 -16.93 12.68
CA GLU A 153 8.81 -16.81 14.08
C GLU A 153 9.56 -15.49 14.19
N LEU A 154 8.81 -14.43 14.50
CA LEU A 154 9.43 -13.21 14.99
C LEU A 154 10.03 -13.55 16.36
N ASP A 155 11.34 -13.42 16.48
CA ASP A 155 11.97 -13.32 17.79
C ASP A 155 11.19 -12.29 18.61
N PRO A 156 10.79 -12.58 19.87
CA PRO A 156 10.10 -11.62 20.69
C PRO A 156 10.99 -10.40 20.86
N ILE A 157 10.59 -9.30 20.21
CA ILE A 157 11.26 -8.00 20.33
C ILE A 157 11.26 -7.64 21.81
N LYS A 158 12.45 -7.57 22.41
CA LYS A 158 12.63 -6.86 23.68
C LYS A 158 12.42 -5.38 23.41
N ILE A 159 11.22 -4.90 23.72
CA ILE A 159 10.92 -3.47 23.75
C ILE A 159 11.72 -2.89 24.93
N ILE A 160 12.85 -2.25 24.64
CA ILE A 160 13.59 -1.45 25.63
C ILE A 160 13.14 -0.01 25.44
N ARG A 161 12.27 0.46 26.34
CA ARG A 161 11.85 1.86 26.38
C ARG A 161 12.86 2.71 27.17
N PRO A 162 13.16 3.95 26.74
CA PRO A 162 13.72 4.98 27.62
C PRO A 162 12.84 5.16 28.86
N ALA A 163 13.45 5.34 30.03
CA ALA A 163 12.74 5.45 31.31
C ALA A 163 11.67 6.57 31.32
N GLU A 164 11.81 7.55 30.44
CA GLU A 164 10.96 8.73 30.32
C GLU A 164 9.64 8.46 29.56
N THR A 165 9.58 7.41 28.73
CA THR A 165 8.39 7.03 27.94
C THR A 165 7.77 5.70 28.39
N ALA A 166 8.25 5.15 29.51
CA ALA A 166 7.79 3.88 30.08
C ALA A 166 6.30 3.91 30.50
N ASN A 167 5.75 5.09 30.82
CA ASN A 167 4.43 5.22 31.45
C ASN A 167 3.31 5.71 30.52
N THR A 168 3.55 5.91 29.22
CA THR A 168 2.47 6.17 28.25
C THR A 168 1.98 4.83 27.68
N PRO A 169 0.75 4.39 28.00
CA PRO A 169 0.23 3.13 27.52
C PRO A 169 -0.29 3.29 26.09
N PHE A 170 0.55 2.99 25.10
CA PHE A 170 0.01 2.29 23.95
C PHE A 170 -0.35 0.90 24.45
N ALA A 171 -1.62 0.49 24.32
CA ALA A 171 -1.99 -0.90 24.50
C ALA A 171 -1.04 -1.72 23.63
N GLU A 172 -0.37 -2.74 24.21
CA GLU A 172 0.43 -3.64 23.38
C GLU A 172 -0.50 -4.19 22.30
N PRO A 173 -0.21 -3.98 21.01
CA PRO A 173 -1.01 -4.58 19.96
C PRO A 173 -0.98 -6.10 20.13
N PRO A 174 -2.09 -6.81 19.87
CA PRO A 174 -2.16 -8.25 20.07
C PRO A 174 -0.99 -8.91 19.35
N LYS A 175 -0.10 -9.50 20.16
CA LYS A 175 1.11 -10.17 19.71
C LYS A 175 0.67 -11.44 18.98
N THR A 176 0.96 -11.50 17.68
CA THR A 176 0.87 -12.67 16.77
C THR A 176 -0.51 -13.01 16.19
N TYR A 177 -0.51 -13.62 15.00
CA TYR A 177 -1.67 -14.22 14.33
C TYR A 177 -2.27 -15.42 15.08
N GLU A 178 -1.80 -15.73 16.29
CA GLU A 178 -2.39 -16.75 17.17
C GLU A 178 -3.76 -16.35 17.70
N ASP A 179 -4.11 -15.05 17.71
CA ASP A 179 -5.47 -14.62 18.03
C ASP A 179 -6.41 -14.97 16.86
N ALA A 180 -7.33 -15.90 17.12
CA ALA A 180 -8.35 -16.34 16.18
C ALA A 180 -9.19 -15.19 15.59
N LYS A 181 -9.39 -14.09 16.33
CA LYS A 181 -10.11 -12.90 15.85
C LYS A 181 -9.30 -12.11 14.83
N VAL A 182 -7.99 -11.98 15.05
CA VAL A 182 -7.06 -11.32 14.11
C VAL A 182 -6.94 -12.16 12.85
N LEU A 183 -6.81 -13.49 12.98
CA LEU A 183 -6.76 -14.39 11.83
C LEU A 183 -8.05 -14.34 11.01
N LEU A 184 -9.22 -14.43 11.64
CA LEU A 184 -10.51 -14.26 10.97
C LEU A 184 -10.62 -12.88 10.31
N GLY A 185 -10.18 -11.83 11.00
CA GLY A 185 -10.12 -10.47 10.47
C GLY A 185 -9.29 -10.34 9.21
N LYS A 186 -8.12 -10.98 9.19
CA LYS A 186 -7.24 -11.04 8.02
C LYS A 186 -7.96 -11.69 6.84
N TYR A 187 -8.56 -12.87 7.02
CA TYR A 187 -9.30 -13.52 5.93
C TYR A 187 -10.39 -12.61 5.37
N LEU A 188 -11.19 -12.00 6.24
CA LEU A 188 -12.24 -11.07 5.85
C LEU A 188 -11.70 -9.83 5.12
N PHE A 189 -10.56 -9.28 5.56
CA PHE A 189 -9.95 -8.08 4.97
C PHE A 189 -9.61 -8.24 3.48
N PHE A 190 -9.17 -9.44 3.08
CA PHE A 190 -8.82 -9.74 1.69
C PHE A 190 -9.99 -10.32 0.88
N ASP A 191 -11.16 -10.53 1.49
CA ASP A 191 -12.28 -11.22 0.87
C ASP A 191 -13.22 -10.27 0.13
N PRO A 192 -13.30 -10.35 -1.22
CA PRO A 192 -14.14 -9.44 -1.98
C PRO A 192 -15.63 -9.70 -1.76
N ARG A 193 -16.02 -10.87 -1.21
CA ARG A 193 -17.43 -11.17 -0.89
C ARG A 193 -18.05 -10.21 0.11
N LEU A 194 -17.27 -9.36 0.77
CA LEU A 194 -17.76 -8.28 1.61
C LEU A 194 -18.37 -7.11 0.85
N SER A 195 -18.09 -6.91 -0.44
CA SER A 195 -18.72 -5.89 -1.28
C SER A 195 -20.00 -6.39 -1.94
N ALA A 196 -20.90 -5.48 -2.35
CA ALA A 196 -22.22 -5.85 -2.86
C ALA A 196 -22.17 -6.80 -4.07
N ASP A 197 -21.29 -6.52 -5.04
CA ASP A 197 -21.07 -7.30 -6.26
C ASP A 197 -19.92 -8.31 -6.15
N ALA A 198 -19.33 -8.45 -4.97
CA ALA A 198 -18.20 -9.34 -4.70
C ALA A 198 -16.93 -9.04 -5.52
N THR A 199 -16.66 -7.77 -5.83
CA THR A 199 -15.49 -7.34 -6.63
C THR A 199 -14.42 -6.60 -5.83
N VAL A 200 -14.79 -5.97 -4.70
CA VAL A 200 -13.91 -5.13 -3.88
C VAL A 200 -13.74 -5.72 -2.48
N SER A 201 -12.51 -5.77 -1.98
CA SER A 201 -12.17 -6.06 -0.58
C SER A 201 -11.52 -4.84 0.09
N CYS A 202 -11.22 -4.92 1.39
CA CYS A 202 -10.49 -3.84 2.06
C CYS A 202 -9.10 -3.66 1.42
N ALA A 203 -8.46 -4.76 1.05
CA ALA A 203 -7.13 -4.78 0.41
C ALA A 203 -7.10 -4.14 -0.99
N THR A 204 -8.25 -3.98 -1.66
CA THR A 204 -8.34 -3.27 -2.95
C THR A 204 -7.89 -1.81 -2.82
N CYS A 205 -8.30 -1.13 -1.74
CA CYS A 205 -7.90 0.26 -1.48
C CYS A 205 -6.73 0.34 -0.49
N HIS A 206 -6.55 -0.65 0.38
CA HIS A 206 -5.49 -0.70 1.39
C HIS A 206 -4.50 -1.82 1.08
N ASN A 207 -3.66 -1.61 0.07
CA ASN A 207 -2.71 -2.60 -0.42
C ASN A 207 -1.52 -2.78 0.54
N PRO A 208 -1.28 -3.98 1.10
CA PRO A 208 -0.16 -4.23 2.01
C PRO A 208 1.21 -3.84 1.46
N ASP A 209 1.44 -4.02 0.16
CA ASP A 209 2.72 -3.71 -0.50
C ASP A 209 2.98 -2.20 -0.58
N LEU A 210 1.92 -1.39 -0.45
CA LEU A 210 1.97 0.07 -0.41
C LEU A 210 1.70 0.59 1.01
N ALA A 211 2.12 -0.17 2.02
CA ALA A 211 1.87 0.13 3.44
C ALA A 211 0.38 0.41 3.71
N PHE A 212 -0.51 -0.41 3.15
CA PHE A 212 -1.96 -0.29 3.27
C PHE A 212 -2.53 1.02 2.73
N THR A 213 -1.92 1.58 1.68
CA THR A 213 -2.48 2.68 0.85
C THR A 213 -2.91 2.15 -0.52
N GLU A 214 -3.47 3.02 -1.37
CA GLU A 214 -3.93 2.65 -2.72
C GLU A 214 -2.90 2.97 -3.83
N GLY A 215 -1.93 3.86 -3.57
CA GLY A 215 -0.97 4.34 -4.57
C GLY A 215 -1.52 5.35 -5.60
N SER A 216 -2.83 5.65 -5.56
CA SER A 216 -3.48 6.63 -6.43
C SER A 216 -3.72 7.97 -5.72
N ALA A 217 -3.68 9.09 -6.47
CA ALA A 217 -3.96 10.41 -5.89
C ALA A 217 -5.40 10.55 -5.37
N LEU A 218 -6.35 9.86 -5.98
CA LEU A 218 -7.76 9.80 -5.58
C LEU A 218 -8.23 8.34 -5.68
N SER A 219 -8.88 7.86 -4.63
CA SER A 219 -9.35 6.47 -4.57
C SER A 219 -10.39 6.16 -5.64
N GLN A 220 -10.31 4.98 -6.26
CA GLN A 220 -11.33 4.56 -7.25
C GLN A 220 -12.69 4.30 -6.58
N GLY A 221 -12.71 3.92 -5.31
CA GLY A 221 -13.95 3.57 -4.60
C GLY A 221 -14.64 2.33 -5.15
N TYR A 222 -15.95 2.24 -4.93
CA TYR A 222 -16.76 1.10 -5.40
C TYR A 222 -17.04 1.15 -6.91
N THR A 223 -17.28 -0.01 -7.53
CA THR A 223 -17.72 -0.13 -8.92
C THR A 223 -18.89 0.80 -9.24
N GLY A 224 -18.76 1.59 -10.31
CA GLY A 224 -19.77 2.58 -10.71
C GLY A 224 -19.73 3.88 -9.90
N THR A 225 -18.69 4.09 -9.09
CA THR A 225 -18.44 5.33 -8.36
C THR A 225 -17.03 5.88 -8.68
N GLY A 226 -16.60 6.85 -7.88
CA GLY A 226 -15.26 7.42 -7.88
C GLY A 226 -15.14 8.22 -6.59
N TYR A 227 -14.14 7.96 -5.76
CA TYR A 227 -13.98 8.72 -4.53
C TYR A 227 -13.22 10.02 -4.77
N PHE A 228 -13.32 10.97 -3.85
CA PHE A 228 -12.75 12.31 -4.02
C PHE A 228 -11.61 12.61 -3.04
N ARG A 229 -11.16 11.61 -2.26
CA ARG A 229 -9.98 11.68 -1.40
C ARG A 229 -9.05 10.50 -1.67
N ASN A 230 -7.79 10.68 -1.31
CA ASN A 230 -6.79 9.60 -1.24
C ASN A 230 -7.10 8.65 -0.07
N THR A 231 -6.75 7.37 -0.24
CA THR A 231 -6.86 6.34 0.80
C THR A 231 -5.66 6.44 1.76
N PRO A 232 -5.87 6.81 3.04
CA PRO A 232 -4.77 6.87 4.01
C PRO A 232 -4.25 5.46 4.32
N THR A 233 -3.02 5.39 4.85
CA THR A 233 -2.46 4.13 5.36
C THR A 233 -3.26 3.60 6.54
N LEU A 234 -3.35 2.27 6.67
CA LEU A 234 -3.84 1.63 7.90
C LEU A 234 -2.75 1.36 8.93
N MET A 235 -1.48 1.54 8.56
CA MET A 235 -0.37 1.34 9.48
C MET A 235 -0.52 2.29 10.67
N ASN A 236 -0.42 1.74 11.87
CA ASN A 236 -0.52 2.49 13.13
C ASN A 236 -1.89 3.16 13.35
N SER A 237 -2.92 2.80 12.56
CA SER A 237 -4.26 3.37 12.64
C SER A 237 -4.94 3.18 14.01
N ALA A 238 -4.51 2.16 14.76
CA ALA A 238 -4.98 1.88 16.12
C ALA A 238 -4.71 2.99 17.13
N PHE A 239 -3.77 3.90 16.82
CA PHE A 239 -3.28 4.91 17.76
C PHE A 239 -3.82 6.31 17.51
N TYR A 240 -4.69 6.49 16.52
CA TYR A 240 -5.31 7.77 16.23
C TYR A 240 -6.61 7.95 17.03
N ASP A 241 -6.81 9.14 17.59
CA ASP A 241 -8.06 9.50 18.29
C ASP A 241 -9.20 9.85 17.31
N ARG A 242 -8.85 10.26 16.09
CA ARG A 242 -9.78 10.63 15.01
C ARG A 242 -9.35 9.97 13.70
N LEU A 243 -10.32 9.37 13.00
CA LEU A 243 -10.15 8.65 11.75
C LEU A 243 -10.82 9.40 10.58
N TYR A 244 -10.41 9.09 9.35
CA TYR A 244 -10.58 9.88 8.12
C TYR A 244 -9.78 11.21 8.12
N TRP A 245 -9.64 11.78 6.91
CA TRP A 245 -9.00 13.08 6.69
C TRP A 245 -9.73 14.26 7.35
N ASP A 246 -11.06 14.18 7.48
CA ASP A 246 -11.88 15.18 8.17
C ASP A 246 -12.10 14.85 9.65
N GLY A 247 -11.49 13.76 10.14
CA GLY A 247 -11.58 13.33 11.54
C GLY A 247 -13.00 12.99 12.02
N ARG A 248 -13.96 12.74 11.11
CA ARG A 248 -15.37 12.56 11.48
C ARG A 248 -15.67 11.29 12.27
N MET A 249 -14.72 10.34 12.32
CA MET A 249 -14.90 9.07 13.01
C MET A 249 -14.03 9.03 14.26
N ASP A 250 -14.60 8.50 15.34
CA ASP A 250 -13.91 8.29 16.61
C ASP A 250 -12.95 7.10 16.48
N GLY A 251 -11.68 7.33 16.82
CA GLY A 251 -10.64 6.29 16.83
C GLY A 251 -10.93 5.13 17.77
N SER A 252 -11.67 5.40 18.86
CA SER A 252 -12.07 4.38 19.82
C SER A 252 -13.21 3.47 19.34
N ASP A 253 -13.92 3.85 18.27
CA ASP A 253 -15.03 3.08 17.67
C ASP A 253 -14.72 2.66 16.22
N MET A 254 -13.60 1.97 16.05
CA MET A 254 -13.20 1.42 14.76
C MET A 254 -14.21 0.43 14.13
N PRO A 255 -15.02 -0.37 14.87
CA PRO A 255 -16.08 -1.17 14.26
C PRO A 255 -17.12 -0.32 13.52
N THR A 256 -17.40 0.89 13.98
CA THR A 256 -18.27 1.84 13.26
C THR A 256 -17.60 2.37 12.00
N LEU A 257 -16.27 2.58 12.00
CA LEU A 257 -15.50 2.89 10.78
C LEU A 257 -15.58 1.75 9.76
N VAL A 258 -15.36 0.50 10.19
CA VAL A 258 -15.46 -0.68 9.31
C VAL A 258 -16.87 -0.81 8.74
N ARG A 259 -17.89 -0.58 9.57
CA ARG A 259 -19.30 -0.57 9.12
C ARG A 259 -19.53 0.49 8.04
N ASP A 260 -18.98 1.69 8.22
CA ASP A 260 -19.09 2.78 7.25
C ASP A 260 -18.53 2.35 5.89
N HIS A 261 -17.31 1.78 5.85
CA HIS A 261 -16.69 1.30 4.60
C HIS A 261 -17.49 0.18 3.92
N ILE A 262 -18.01 -0.77 4.69
CA ILE A 262 -18.82 -1.87 4.15
C ILE A 262 -20.13 -1.37 3.54
N THR A 263 -20.78 -0.42 4.21
CA THR A 263 -22.16 -0.03 3.87
C THR A 263 -22.26 1.21 2.99
N GLU A 264 -21.22 2.03 2.91
CA GLU A 264 -21.25 3.22 2.07
C GLU A 264 -21.20 2.90 0.58
N ALA A 265 -22.03 3.62 -0.17
CA ALA A 265 -22.28 3.36 -1.59
C ALA A 265 -21.05 3.59 -2.48
N HIS A 266 -20.09 4.36 -2.01
CA HIS A 266 -18.86 4.71 -2.73
C HIS A 266 -17.63 3.90 -2.30
N PHE A 267 -17.79 2.95 -1.37
CA PHE A 267 -16.71 2.06 -0.92
C PHE A 267 -16.99 0.60 -1.23
N MET A 268 -17.96 -0.03 -0.56
CA MET A 268 -18.30 -1.45 -0.78
C MET A 268 -19.80 -1.69 -1.03
N ALA A 269 -20.64 -0.68 -0.76
CA ALA A 269 -22.07 -0.61 -1.08
C ALA A 269 -22.92 -1.80 -0.61
N ASN A 270 -22.47 -2.57 0.39
CA ASN A 270 -23.14 -3.82 0.76
C ASN A 270 -24.16 -3.64 1.89
N ASP A 271 -25.20 -4.46 1.86
CA ASP A 271 -26.13 -4.60 2.97
C ASP A 271 -25.56 -5.59 4.00
N GLY A 272 -25.48 -5.16 5.27
CA GLY A 272 -24.88 -5.98 6.32
C GLY A 272 -25.60 -7.30 6.59
N ARG A 273 -26.91 -7.40 6.28
CA ARG A 273 -27.68 -8.65 6.44
C ARG A 273 -27.36 -9.60 5.30
N LEU A 274 -27.41 -9.12 4.07
CA LEU A 274 -27.03 -9.90 2.88
C LEU A 274 -25.59 -10.41 2.99
N MET A 275 -24.66 -9.55 3.38
CA MET A 275 -23.26 -9.91 3.61
C MET A 275 -23.13 -11.03 4.65
N THR A 276 -23.83 -10.92 5.77
CA THR A 276 -23.80 -11.94 6.83
C THR A 276 -24.27 -13.28 6.30
N GLU A 277 -25.39 -13.33 5.56
CA GLU A 277 -25.89 -14.58 4.97
C GLU A 277 -24.94 -15.15 3.93
N ARG A 278 -24.24 -14.30 3.15
CA ARG A 278 -23.21 -14.73 2.21
C ARG A 278 -22.03 -15.40 2.92
N ILE A 279 -21.54 -14.81 4.02
CA ILE A 279 -20.43 -15.40 4.80
C ILE A 279 -20.82 -16.73 5.43
N LYS A 280 -22.09 -16.90 5.85
CA LYS A 280 -22.59 -18.19 6.37
C LYS A 280 -22.59 -19.32 5.33
N GLN A 281 -22.53 -19.02 4.03
CA GLN A 281 -22.48 -20.05 2.98
C GLN A 281 -21.10 -20.69 2.82
N VAL A 282 -20.09 -20.21 3.56
CA VAL A 282 -18.71 -20.72 3.50
C VAL A 282 -18.41 -21.48 4.80
N PRO A 283 -18.37 -22.83 4.76
CA PRO A 283 -18.15 -23.65 5.96
C PRO A 283 -16.89 -23.29 6.75
N GLU A 284 -15.82 -22.90 6.04
CA GLU A 284 -14.55 -22.47 6.63
C GLU A 284 -14.73 -21.22 7.49
N TYR A 285 -15.54 -20.25 7.04
CA TYR A 285 -15.86 -19.08 7.87
C TYR A 285 -16.69 -19.47 9.09
N VAL A 286 -17.66 -20.38 8.95
CA VAL A 286 -18.44 -20.83 10.12
C VAL A 286 -17.51 -21.39 11.20
N LYS A 287 -16.51 -22.19 10.81
CA LYS A 287 -15.49 -22.71 11.73
C LYS A 287 -14.63 -21.59 12.32
N LEU A 288 -14.08 -20.69 11.49
CA LEU A 288 -13.26 -19.57 11.98
C LEU A 288 -14.03 -18.65 12.94
N PHE A 289 -15.33 -18.45 12.71
CA PHE A 289 -16.20 -17.70 13.60
C PHE A 289 -16.43 -18.42 14.93
N GLU A 290 -16.64 -19.73 14.90
CA GLU A 290 -16.74 -20.55 16.11
C GLU A 290 -15.44 -20.48 16.93
N ASP A 291 -14.29 -20.59 16.27
CA ASP A 291 -12.97 -20.50 16.91
C ASP A 291 -12.72 -19.10 17.52
N ALA A 292 -13.12 -18.03 16.82
CA ALA A 292 -12.86 -16.64 17.25
C ALA A 292 -13.88 -16.09 18.26
N TRP A 293 -15.14 -16.52 18.19
CA TRP A 293 -16.27 -15.91 18.90
C TRP A 293 -17.18 -16.91 19.62
N GLY A 294 -16.97 -18.21 19.50
CA GLY A 294 -17.84 -19.26 20.06
C GLY A 294 -19.27 -19.21 19.50
N SER A 295 -19.42 -18.64 18.31
CA SER A 295 -20.71 -18.55 17.61
C SER A 295 -20.49 -18.34 16.12
N GLY A 296 -21.48 -18.70 15.31
CA GLY A 296 -21.41 -18.54 13.85
C GLY A 296 -21.39 -17.08 13.36
N PRO A 297 -21.22 -16.88 12.04
CA PRO A 297 -21.05 -15.55 11.46
C PRO A 297 -22.20 -14.59 11.79
N SER A 298 -21.83 -13.40 12.27
CA SER A 298 -22.74 -12.29 12.55
C SER A 298 -22.14 -10.98 12.06
N PHE A 299 -22.98 -10.00 11.73
CA PHE A 299 -22.49 -8.69 11.26
C PHE A 299 -21.53 -8.05 12.28
N GLY A 300 -21.90 -8.05 13.56
CA GLY A 300 -21.02 -7.53 14.62
C GLY A 300 -19.70 -8.28 14.76
N GLY A 301 -19.71 -9.61 14.59
CA GLY A 301 -18.49 -10.41 14.59
C GLY A 301 -17.58 -10.11 13.39
N ILE A 302 -18.15 -9.89 12.19
CA ILE A 302 -17.40 -9.47 11.00
C ILE A 302 -16.69 -8.14 11.27
N LEU A 303 -17.43 -7.12 11.73
CA LEU A 303 -16.88 -5.78 12.01
C LEU A 303 -15.73 -5.84 13.04
N LYS A 304 -15.93 -6.57 14.13
CA LYS A 304 -14.94 -6.70 15.20
C LYS A 304 -13.71 -7.49 14.78
N SER A 305 -13.87 -8.51 13.94
CA SER A 305 -12.73 -9.30 13.44
C SER A 305 -11.85 -8.46 12.51
N ILE A 306 -12.47 -7.77 11.54
CA ILE A 306 -11.73 -6.84 10.66
C ILE A 306 -11.04 -5.75 11.49
N THR A 307 -11.74 -5.19 12.48
CA THR A 307 -11.15 -4.23 13.42
C THR A 307 -9.93 -4.79 14.13
N ALA A 308 -10.00 -6.02 14.66
CA ALA A 308 -8.87 -6.67 15.33
C ALA A 308 -7.66 -6.82 14.39
N TYR A 309 -7.90 -7.16 13.12
CA TYR A 309 -6.83 -7.22 12.12
C TYR A 309 -6.25 -5.83 11.83
N VAL A 310 -7.07 -4.82 11.56
CA VAL A 310 -6.61 -3.45 11.30
C VAL A 310 -5.80 -2.91 12.49
N GLN A 311 -6.25 -3.15 13.72
CA GLN A 311 -5.54 -2.74 14.93
C GLN A 311 -4.22 -3.48 15.15
N SER A 312 -4.02 -4.64 14.50
CA SER A 312 -2.75 -5.38 14.54
C SER A 312 -1.71 -4.82 13.57
N LEU A 313 -2.11 -3.98 12.60
CA LEU A 313 -1.24 -3.41 11.56
C LEU A 313 -0.39 -2.26 12.12
N ASN A 314 0.63 -2.60 12.90
CA ASN A 314 1.53 -1.61 13.48
C ASN A 314 2.97 -1.83 13.02
N THR A 315 3.69 -0.74 12.81
CA THR A 315 5.12 -0.81 12.47
C THR A 315 5.93 -1.25 13.68
N GLY A 316 6.90 -2.12 13.45
CA GLY A 316 7.93 -2.44 14.44
C GLY A 316 8.91 -1.27 14.64
N ALA A 317 9.95 -1.51 15.45
CA ALA A 317 10.99 -0.51 15.68
C ALA A 317 11.68 -0.11 14.37
N THR A 318 11.62 1.18 14.05
CA THR A 318 12.32 1.78 12.91
C THR A 318 13.71 2.28 13.32
N PRO A 319 14.60 2.59 12.36
CA PRO A 319 15.87 3.24 12.67
C PRO A 319 15.72 4.56 13.43
N TYR A 320 14.65 5.33 13.16
CA TYR A 320 14.31 6.52 13.94
C TYR A 320 13.98 6.17 15.39
N ASP A 321 13.15 5.14 15.62
CA ASP A 321 12.79 4.72 16.98
C ASP A 321 14.01 4.28 17.80
N LEU A 322 14.91 3.53 17.17
CA LEU A 322 16.17 3.09 17.79
C LEU A 322 17.07 4.29 18.13
N TYR A 323 17.14 5.28 17.24
CA TYR A 323 17.90 6.51 17.47
C TYR A 323 17.34 7.36 18.61
N MET A 324 16.02 7.48 18.69
CA MET A 324 15.33 8.14 19.80
C MET A 324 15.45 7.35 21.10
N ALA A 325 15.58 6.02 21.03
CA ALA A 325 15.87 5.16 22.17
C ALA A 325 17.34 5.20 22.64
N GLY A 326 18.21 5.92 21.93
CA GLY A 326 19.60 6.18 22.34
C GLY A 326 20.66 5.54 21.45
N ASP A 327 20.29 4.70 20.47
CA ASP A 327 21.23 4.15 19.50
C ASP A 327 21.58 5.20 18.43
N LYS A 328 22.60 6.01 18.72
CA LYS A 328 23.05 7.07 17.82
C LYS A 328 23.60 6.57 16.48
N SER A 329 23.85 5.27 16.34
CA SER A 329 24.29 4.67 15.07
C SER A 329 23.14 4.25 14.16
N ALA A 330 21.90 4.26 14.65
CA ALA A 330 20.73 3.83 13.89
C ALA A 330 20.36 4.79 12.74
N LEU A 331 20.75 6.07 12.82
CA LEU A 331 20.58 7.03 11.73
C LEU A 331 21.93 7.41 11.12
N SER A 332 21.95 7.61 9.80
CA SER A 332 23.09 8.20 9.11
C SER A 332 23.25 9.68 9.44
N GLU A 333 24.43 10.24 9.17
CA GLU A 333 24.68 11.68 9.35
C GLU A 333 23.68 12.55 8.57
N ASP A 334 23.34 12.16 7.33
CA ASP A 334 22.34 12.85 6.52
C ASP A 334 20.94 12.77 7.11
N ALA A 335 20.55 11.62 7.68
CA ALA A 335 19.25 11.46 8.33
C ALA A 335 19.16 12.30 9.62
N ILE A 336 20.26 12.42 10.36
CA ILE A 336 20.35 13.31 11.54
C ILE A 336 20.22 14.77 11.12
N ALA A 337 20.93 15.20 10.08
CA ALA A 337 20.79 16.55 9.55
C ALA A 337 19.36 16.83 9.04
N GLY A 338 18.72 15.84 8.42
CA GLY A 338 17.32 15.91 8.03
C GLY A 338 16.35 16.04 9.22
N LEU A 339 16.61 15.32 10.31
CA LEU A 339 15.84 15.43 11.55
C LEU A 339 15.95 16.82 12.17
N GLU A 340 17.14 17.43 12.20
CA GLU A 340 17.32 18.80 12.70
C GLU A 340 16.53 19.82 11.87
N LEU A 341 16.49 19.66 10.54
CA LEU A 341 15.68 20.49 9.65
C LEU A 341 14.18 20.28 9.88
N PHE A 342 13.77 19.04 10.11
CA PHE A 342 12.38 18.67 10.39
C PHE A 342 11.89 19.29 11.70
N ASP A 343 12.68 19.21 12.78
CA ASP A 343 12.32 19.76 14.09
C ASP A 343 12.12 21.28 14.04
N ALA A 344 12.89 21.98 13.19
CA ALA A 344 12.78 23.42 13.03
C ALA A 344 11.54 23.88 12.25
N ASN A 345 10.99 23.05 11.35
CA ASN A 345 10.01 23.51 10.34
C ASN A 345 8.71 22.69 10.28
N CYS A 346 8.73 21.42 10.69
CA CYS A 346 7.65 20.46 10.46
C CYS A 346 7.02 19.99 11.78
N ALA A 347 7.82 19.89 12.84
CA ALA A 347 7.43 19.31 14.13
C ALA A 347 6.36 20.09 14.89
N THR A 348 5.96 21.29 14.42
CA THR A 348 4.83 22.02 15.02
C THR A 348 3.51 21.28 14.81
N CYS A 349 3.33 20.59 13.68
CA CYS A 349 2.13 19.80 13.39
C CYS A 349 2.43 18.29 13.29
N HIS A 350 3.64 17.92 12.86
CA HIS A 350 4.07 16.53 12.71
C HIS A 350 4.98 16.12 13.87
N SER A 351 4.40 15.77 15.01
CA SER A 351 5.14 15.52 16.25
C SER A 351 4.86 14.14 16.85
N GLY A 352 5.58 13.81 17.93
CA GLY A 352 5.41 12.56 18.67
C GLY A 352 5.75 11.32 17.85
N ASN A 353 5.34 10.16 18.35
CA ASN A 353 5.71 8.86 17.78
C ASN A 353 4.98 8.54 16.47
N LEU A 354 3.87 9.22 16.19
CA LEU A 354 3.09 9.03 14.96
C LEU A 354 3.40 10.09 13.89
N PHE A 355 4.31 11.04 14.17
CA PHE A 355 4.58 12.20 13.32
C PHE A 355 3.32 12.99 12.97
N THR A 356 2.43 13.12 13.95
CA THR A 356 1.21 13.91 13.92
C THR A 356 0.82 14.27 15.34
N ASP A 357 0.38 15.49 15.55
CA ASP A 357 -0.29 15.92 16.78
C ASP A 357 -1.78 15.53 16.82
N GLY A 358 -2.33 15.01 15.71
CA GLY A 358 -3.73 14.64 15.57
C GLY A 358 -4.69 15.82 15.39
N GLU A 359 -4.17 17.04 15.27
CA GLU A 359 -4.95 18.27 15.13
C GLU A 359 -5.27 18.57 13.66
N PHE A 360 -5.94 19.70 13.43
CA PHE A 360 -6.55 20.04 12.15
C PHE A 360 -5.93 21.31 11.57
N TYR A 361 -5.43 21.23 10.33
CA TYR A 361 -4.71 22.32 9.68
C TYR A 361 -5.13 22.53 8.21
N ALA A 362 -5.12 23.80 7.76
CA ALA A 362 -5.18 24.15 6.35
C ALA A 362 -3.77 24.33 5.80
N THR A 363 -3.28 23.33 5.07
CA THR A 363 -1.91 23.30 4.52
C THR A 363 -1.78 23.96 3.15
N GLY A 364 -2.90 24.36 2.53
CA GLY A 364 -2.90 25.06 1.23
C GLY A 364 -2.55 24.18 0.03
N VAL A 365 -2.67 22.85 0.17
CA VAL A 365 -2.47 21.91 -0.94
C VAL A 365 -3.46 22.22 -2.07
N PRO A 366 -3.03 22.27 -3.35
CA PRO A 366 -3.93 22.52 -4.46
C PRO A 366 -5.00 21.43 -4.61
N GLU A 367 -6.21 21.85 -4.98
CA GLU A 367 -7.30 20.94 -5.28
C GLU A 367 -7.01 20.07 -6.51
N ASN A 368 -7.42 18.81 -6.45
CA ASN A 368 -7.33 17.92 -7.61
C ASN A 368 -8.50 18.17 -8.56
N GLY A 369 -8.19 18.74 -9.74
CA GLY A 369 -9.19 19.07 -10.76
C GLY A 369 -10.06 17.90 -11.23
N ASN A 370 -9.60 16.65 -11.06
CA ASN A 370 -10.36 15.46 -11.43
C ASN A 370 -11.63 15.30 -10.59
N ILE A 371 -11.69 15.87 -9.39
CA ILE A 371 -12.93 15.90 -8.57
C ILE A 371 -14.05 16.64 -9.32
N TRP A 372 -13.71 17.62 -10.15
CA TRP A 372 -14.65 18.44 -10.92
C TRP A 372 -14.80 17.97 -12.37
N ALA A 373 -13.74 17.41 -12.95
CA ALA A 373 -13.71 16.96 -14.33
C ALA A 373 -14.32 15.56 -14.52
N GLU A 374 -14.24 14.67 -13.52
CA GLU A 374 -14.75 13.30 -13.61
C GLU A 374 -16.14 13.19 -12.99
N PRO A 375 -17.20 12.87 -13.78
CA PRO A 375 -18.57 12.90 -13.30
C PRO A 375 -18.84 12.00 -12.09
N LEU A 376 -18.27 10.79 -12.06
CA LEU A 376 -18.48 9.86 -10.95
C LEU A 376 -17.90 10.38 -9.63
N ARG A 377 -16.69 10.96 -9.67
CA ARG A 377 -16.08 11.61 -8.50
C ARG A 377 -16.88 12.81 -8.05
N HIS A 378 -17.30 13.65 -9.00
CA HIS A 378 -18.08 14.82 -8.70
C HIS A 378 -19.42 14.47 -8.02
N ILE A 379 -20.11 13.45 -8.53
CA ILE A 379 -21.37 12.97 -7.95
C ILE A 379 -21.14 12.46 -6.53
N THR A 380 -20.10 11.65 -6.30
CA THR A 380 -19.74 11.15 -4.96
C THR A 380 -19.44 12.30 -3.99
N PHE A 381 -18.64 13.29 -4.41
CA PHE A 381 -18.33 14.48 -3.62
C PHE A 381 -19.60 15.27 -3.25
N ARG A 382 -20.48 15.56 -4.22
CA ARG A 382 -21.73 16.30 -3.99
C ARG A 382 -22.69 15.53 -3.09
N ARG A 383 -22.78 14.21 -3.27
CA ARG A 383 -23.55 13.33 -2.39
C ARG A 383 -22.98 13.39 -0.98
N PHE A 384 -21.67 13.20 -0.81
CA PHE A 384 -21.02 13.21 0.49
C PHE A 384 -21.27 14.52 1.26
N THR A 385 -20.97 15.66 0.63
CA THR A 385 -21.15 16.98 1.24
C THR A 385 -22.62 17.30 1.53
N ARG A 386 -23.55 16.92 0.65
CA ARG A 386 -24.99 17.04 0.91
C ARG A 386 -25.42 16.24 2.14
N GLN A 387 -24.93 15.01 2.28
CA GLN A 387 -25.32 14.09 3.35
C GLN A 387 -24.83 14.58 4.71
N LEU A 388 -23.67 15.25 4.74
CA LEU A 388 -23.16 15.93 5.94
C LEU A 388 -23.82 17.30 6.19
N GLY A 389 -24.79 17.69 5.37
CA GLY A 389 -25.55 18.93 5.55
C GLY A 389 -24.73 20.19 5.24
N VAL A 390 -23.74 20.10 4.36
CA VAL A 390 -22.90 21.25 4.01
C VAL A 390 -23.74 22.32 3.28
N PRO A 391 -23.78 23.57 3.78
CA PRO A 391 -24.46 24.67 3.10
C PRO A 391 -23.88 24.90 1.71
N ASN A 392 -24.72 25.29 0.76
CA ASN A 392 -24.29 25.60 -0.61
C ASN A 392 -23.47 24.48 -1.29
N TYR A 393 -23.67 23.22 -0.89
CA TYR A 393 -22.88 22.06 -1.35
C TYR A 393 -22.83 21.89 -2.87
N ARG A 394 -23.71 22.54 -3.66
CA ARG A 394 -23.73 22.50 -5.12
C ARG A 394 -22.70 23.43 -5.78
N ASN A 395 -22.23 24.44 -5.04
CA ASN A 395 -21.32 25.46 -5.56
C ASN A 395 -19.92 25.37 -4.92
N LEU A 396 -19.65 24.37 -4.07
CA LEU A 396 -18.30 24.12 -3.58
C LEU A 396 -17.37 23.80 -4.75
N VAL A 397 -16.16 24.35 -4.70
CA VAL A 397 -15.07 24.14 -5.67
C VAL A 397 -13.79 23.63 -5.01
N ALA A 398 -13.91 23.27 -3.73
CA ALA A 398 -12.84 22.75 -2.89
C ALA A 398 -13.43 21.71 -1.92
N ASP A 399 -12.61 20.79 -1.43
CA ASP A 399 -13.00 19.87 -0.37
C ASP A 399 -13.14 20.65 0.95
N PRO A 400 -14.33 20.64 1.58
CA PRO A 400 -14.55 21.41 2.81
C PRO A 400 -13.73 20.93 4.01
N GLY A 401 -13.21 19.70 4.03
CA GLY A 401 -12.48 19.18 5.19
C GLY A 401 -13.34 19.17 6.46
N LEU A 402 -12.80 19.67 7.57
CA LEU A 402 -13.44 19.73 8.89
C LEU A 402 -14.73 20.59 8.89
N PHE A 403 -14.82 21.63 8.05
CA PHE A 403 -16.07 22.41 7.86
C PHE A 403 -17.26 21.51 7.53
N ALA A 404 -17.04 20.37 6.86
CA ALA A 404 -18.10 19.42 6.56
C ALA A 404 -18.82 18.91 7.81
N LEU A 405 -18.20 19.00 8.98
CA LEU A 405 -18.77 18.61 10.27
C LEU A 405 -19.22 19.83 11.06
N THR A 406 -18.31 20.77 11.32
CA THR A 406 -18.48 21.87 12.27
C THR A 406 -19.36 23.00 11.73
N LYS A 407 -19.36 23.21 10.42
CA LYS A 407 -20.00 24.34 9.72
C LYS A 407 -19.43 25.71 10.13
N ALA A 408 -18.23 25.75 10.70
CA ALA A 408 -17.53 26.98 11.06
C ALA A 408 -16.61 27.41 9.92
N ASP A 409 -16.74 28.65 9.42
CA ASP A 409 -16.06 29.11 8.20
C ASP A 409 -14.53 28.99 8.29
N GLU A 410 -13.97 29.12 9.50
CA GLU A 410 -12.54 28.92 9.79
C GLU A 410 -12.03 27.49 9.53
N ASP A 411 -12.92 26.49 9.51
CA ASP A 411 -12.57 25.08 9.31
C ASP A 411 -12.59 24.66 7.83
N MET A 412 -12.81 25.60 6.91
CA MET A 412 -12.87 25.33 5.48
C MET A 412 -11.51 24.86 4.94
N GLY A 413 -11.47 23.66 4.36
CA GLY A 413 -10.25 23.08 3.79
C GLY A 413 -9.21 22.69 4.85
N VAL A 414 -9.66 22.52 6.09
CA VAL A 414 -8.83 22.08 7.21
C VAL A 414 -8.93 20.55 7.32
N PHE A 415 -7.79 19.86 7.44
CA PHE A 415 -7.72 18.41 7.52
C PHE A 415 -6.86 17.96 8.70
N ARG A 416 -7.14 16.76 9.19
CA ARG A 416 -6.36 16.09 10.23
C ARG A 416 -4.96 15.76 9.69
N THR A 417 -3.93 16.03 10.48
CA THR A 417 -2.51 15.76 10.17
C THR A 417 -2.11 14.30 10.24
#